data_AF-A0A351XKW4-F1
#
_entry.id   AF-A0A351XKW4-F1
#
_cell.length_a   1.000
_cell.length_b   1.000
_cell.length_c   1.000
_cell.angle_alpha   90.00
_cell.angle_beta   90.00
_cell.angle_gamma   90.00
#
_symmetry.space_group_name_H-M   'P 1'
#
loop_
_entity.id
_entity.type
_entity.pdbx_description
1 polymer ?
#
loop_
_entity_poly.entity_id
_entity_poly.type
_entity_poly.pdbx_seq_one_letter_code
_entity_poly.pdbx_strand_id
1 'polypeptide(L)'
;TGGAIFYMILTLQYTVNKRNGHIIKIFVQMLGAMLLVVVIDFALGFSGWSFNIGIPLIILLLDVVILICMVINHENWQTYLLMQVFTIIMSIIHMVLYLAGRVTGPVIPWVTFGVSTVIFTSCLVIGGKKAENELKRKFYI
;
A
#
# COMPACT_ATOMS: atom_id res chain seq x y z
N THR A 1 14.95 -1.00 -18.39
CA THR A 1 15.62 0.12 -17.69
C THR A 1 14.94 1.47 -17.88
N GLY A 2 14.48 1.84 -19.10
CA GLY A 2 13.81 3.13 -19.34
C GLY A 2 12.50 3.38 -18.56
N GLY A 3 11.68 2.36 -18.33
CA GLY A 3 10.40 2.52 -17.60
C GLY A 3 10.57 2.93 -16.13
N ALA A 4 11.58 2.39 -15.44
CA ALA A 4 11.89 2.76 -14.06
C ALA A 4 12.37 4.22 -13.94
N ILE A 5 13.15 4.68 -14.93
CA ILE A 5 13.64 6.06 -15.01
C ILE A 5 12.47 7.02 -15.31
N PHE A 6 11.59 6.66 -16.25
CA PHE A 6 10.39 7.44 -16.56
C PHE A 6 9.46 7.60 -15.36
N TYR A 7 9.25 6.52 -14.61
CA TYR A 7 8.45 6.55 -13.39
C TYR A 7 9.10 7.35 -12.26
N MET A 8 10.43 7.25 -12.08
CA MET A 8 11.14 8.12 -11.14
C MET A 8 10.93 9.60 -11.50
N ILE A 9 11.03 9.97 -12.78
CA ILE A 9 10.84 11.35 -13.25
C ILE A 9 9.39 11.82 -13.02
N LEU A 10 8.39 11.01 -13.36
CA LEU A 10 6.98 11.32 -13.10
C LEU A 10 6.68 11.48 -11.61
N THR A 11 7.24 10.58 -10.80
CA THR A 11 7.10 10.61 -9.34
C THR A 11 7.70 11.88 -8.75
N LEU A 12 8.88 12.29 -9.24
CA LEU A 12 9.59 13.49 -8.77
C LEU A 12 8.82 14.76 -9.18
N GLN A 13 8.32 14.82 -10.41
CA GLN A 13 7.46 15.90 -10.92
C GLN A 13 6.16 16.03 -10.10
N TYR A 14 5.50 14.90 -9.80
CA TYR A 14 4.27 14.88 -9.01
C TYR A 14 4.51 15.26 -7.54
N THR A 15 5.66 14.86 -6.99
CA THR A 15 6.06 15.18 -5.62
C THR A 15 6.37 16.67 -5.44
N VAL A 16 7.04 17.29 -6.43
CA VAL A 16 7.37 18.72 -6.43
C VAL A 16 6.12 19.59 -6.58
N ASN A 17 5.08 19.12 -7.26
CA ASN A 17 3.87 19.91 -7.47
C ASN A 17 3.11 20.15 -6.14
N LYS A 18 3.12 21.38 -5.64
CA LYS A 18 2.73 21.74 -4.25
C LYS A 18 1.22 21.71 -3.97
N ARG A 19 0.40 21.43 -5.00
CA ARG A 19 -1.07 21.59 -4.95
C ARG A 19 -1.82 20.43 -4.31
N ASN A 20 -1.24 19.23 -4.27
CA ASN A 20 -1.88 18.03 -3.72
C ASN A 20 -1.34 17.72 -2.32
N GLY A 21 -2.23 17.34 -1.41
CA GLY A 21 -1.85 16.90 -0.07
C GLY A 21 -0.88 15.71 -0.10
N HIS A 22 0.07 15.67 0.84
CA HIS A 22 1.14 14.66 0.88
C HIS A 22 0.62 13.22 0.84
N ILE A 23 -0.57 12.96 1.40
CA ILE A 23 -1.20 11.64 1.43
C ILE A 23 -1.62 11.17 0.03
N ILE A 24 -2.22 12.05 -0.77
CA ILE A 24 -2.65 11.73 -2.15
C ILE A 24 -1.42 11.43 -3.02
N LYS A 25 -0.30 12.12 -2.78
CA LYS A 25 0.96 11.86 -3.49
C LYS A 25 1.49 10.46 -3.20
N ILE A 26 1.56 10.07 -1.93
CA ILE A 26 1.98 8.72 -1.52
C ILE A 26 1.06 7.66 -2.16
N PHE A 27 -0.26 7.90 -2.15
CA PHE A 27 -1.22 6.97 -2.75
C PHE A 27 -1.02 6.79 -4.26
N VAL A 28 -0.98 7.90 -5.02
CA VAL A 28 -0.81 7.87 -6.48
C VAL A 28 0.52 7.26 -6.88
N GLN A 29 1.59 7.59 -6.16
CA GLN A 29 2.91 7.01 -6.39
C GLN A 29 2.86 5.49 -6.21
N MET A 30 2.29 4.99 -5.12
CA MET A 30 2.25 3.55 -4.84
C MET A 30 1.34 2.78 -5.81
N LEU A 31 0.21 3.36 -6.20
CA LEU A 31 -0.66 2.79 -7.22
C LEU A 31 0.06 2.73 -8.59
N GLY A 32 0.79 3.77 -8.94
CA GLY A 32 1.67 3.78 -10.12
C GLY A 32 2.79 2.75 -10.06
N ALA A 33 3.38 2.52 -8.88
CA ALA A 33 4.42 1.50 -8.68
C ALA A 33 3.86 0.09 -8.95
N MET A 34 2.68 -0.22 -8.40
CA MET A 34 2.03 -1.52 -8.62
C MET A 34 1.76 -1.76 -10.11
N LEU A 35 1.18 -0.77 -10.81
CA LEU A 35 0.93 -0.86 -12.24
C LEU A 35 2.22 -1.06 -13.03
N LEU A 36 3.28 -0.34 -12.67
CA LEU A 36 4.56 -0.43 -13.37
C LEU A 36 5.20 -1.82 -13.23
N VAL A 37 5.18 -2.40 -12.04
CA VAL A 37 5.70 -3.75 -11.81
C VAL A 37 4.95 -4.78 -12.66
N VAL A 38 3.62 -4.66 -12.79
CA VAL A 38 2.82 -5.51 -13.66
C VAL A 38 3.19 -5.31 -15.14
N VAL A 39 3.36 -4.06 -15.59
CA VAL A 39 3.78 -3.75 -16.96
C VAL A 39 5.18 -4.29 -17.26
N ILE A 40 6.12 -4.20 -16.31
CA ILE A 40 7.46 -4.78 -16.45
C ILE A 40 7.38 -6.29 -16.56
N ASP A 41 6.60 -6.96 -15.71
CA ASP A 41 6.47 -8.42 -15.77
C ASP A 41 5.85 -8.86 -17.09
N PHE A 42 4.86 -8.12 -17.60
CA PHE A 42 4.32 -8.34 -18.95
C PHE A 42 5.38 -8.15 -20.04
N ALA A 43 6.19 -7.08 -19.97
CA ALA A 43 7.25 -6.82 -20.92
C ALA A 43 8.39 -7.85 -20.88
N LEU A 44 8.61 -8.51 -19.74
CA LEU A 44 9.63 -9.55 -19.54
C LEU A 44 9.13 -10.97 -19.87
N GLY A 45 7.92 -11.11 -20.44
CA GLY A 45 7.37 -12.41 -20.85
C GLY A 45 6.48 -13.08 -19.80
N PHE A 46 5.93 -12.32 -18.86
CA PHE A 46 4.94 -12.75 -17.85
C PHE A 46 5.41 -13.93 -16.98
N SER A 47 6.57 -13.74 -16.36
CA SER A 47 7.18 -14.71 -15.44
C SER A 47 6.39 -14.93 -14.14
N GLY A 48 5.45 -14.03 -13.84
CA GLY A 48 4.64 -14.06 -12.61
C GLY A 48 5.37 -13.48 -11.39
N TRP A 49 6.55 -12.88 -11.59
CA TRP A 49 7.33 -12.28 -10.51
C TRP A 49 6.61 -11.07 -9.88
N SER A 50 5.79 -10.35 -10.65
CA SER A 50 5.02 -9.21 -10.15
C SER A 50 4.06 -9.63 -9.03
N PHE A 51 3.29 -10.69 -9.23
CA PHE A 51 2.32 -11.18 -8.24
C PHE A 51 2.97 -11.94 -7.09
N ASN A 52 4.11 -12.60 -7.34
CA ASN A 52 4.81 -13.38 -6.32
C ASN A 52 5.63 -12.52 -5.35
N ILE A 53 6.28 -11.47 -5.85
CA ILE A 53 7.27 -10.70 -5.07
C ILE A 53 7.00 -9.21 -5.17
N GLY A 54 6.74 -8.68 -6.37
CA GLY A 54 6.69 -7.23 -6.58
C GLY A 54 5.53 -6.53 -5.86
N ILE A 55 4.29 -6.95 -6.09
CA ILE A 55 3.09 -6.43 -5.44
C ILE A 55 3.15 -6.56 -3.91
N PRO A 56 3.42 -7.74 -3.31
CA PRO A 56 3.47 -7.86 -1.85
C PRO A 56 4.59 -7.01 -1.22
N LEU A 57 5.73 -6.85 -1.91
CA LEU A 57 6.80 -5.96 -1.45
C LEU A 57 6.37 -4.49 -1.44
N ILE A 58 5.63 -4.04 -2.46
CA ILE A 58 5.09 -2.68 -2.50
C ILE A 58 4.07 -2.46 -1.37
N ILE A 59 3.21 -3.45 -1.07
CA ILE A 59 2.26 -3.37 0.05
C ILE A 59 3.02 -3.21 1.38
N LEU A 60 4.05 -4.03 1.62
CA LEU A 60 4.87 -3.95 2.83
C LEU A 60 5.59 -2.60 2.95
N LEU A 61 6.14 -2.08 1.85
CA LEU A 61 6.75 -0.74 1.85
C LEU A 61 5.72 0.36 2.16
N LEU A 62 4.49 0.24 1.65
CA LEU A 62 3.41 1.17 1.95
C LEU A 62 3.07 1.16 3.45
N ASP A 63 2.95 -0.02 4.05
CA ASP A 63 2.69 -0.19 5.48
C ASP A 63 3.77 0.50 6.34
N VAL A 64 5.05 0.35 5.97
CA VAL A 64 6.17 1.02 6.66
C VAL A 64 6.11 2.53 6.49
N VAL A 65 5.85 3.03 5.27
CA VAL A 65 5.72 4.47 5.01
C VAL A 65 4.55 5.07 5.79
N ILE A 66 3.40 4.39 5.82
CA ILE A 66 2.22 4.83 6.58
C ILE A 66 2.55 4.92 8.07
N LEU A 67 3.20 3.90 8.64
CA LEU A 67 3.64 3.92 10.04
C LEU A 67 4.54 5.12 10.34
N ILE A 68 5.56 5.35 9.51
CA ILE A 68 6.47 6.50 9.67
C ILE A 68 5.68 7.81 9.60
N CYS A 69 4.77 7.95 8.63
CA CYS A 69 3.93 9.14 8.49
C CYS A 69 3.00 9.35 9.70
N MET A 70 2.46 8.29 10.28
CA MET A 70 1.63 8.36 11.50
C MET A 70 2.44 8.81 12.72
N VAL A 71 3.69 8.33 12.85
CA VAL A 71 4.59 8.72 13.96
C VAL A 71 5.02 10.18 13.82
N ILE A 72 5.40 10.61 12.62
CA ILE A 72 5.82 12.00 12.38
C ILE A 72 4.65 12.97 12.53
N ASN A 73 3.49 12.66 11.94
CA ASN A 73 2.31 13.52 11.94
C ASN A 73 1.26 13.02 12.94
N HIS A 74 1.67 12.92 14.21
CA HIS A 74 0.86 12.34 15.28
C HIS A 74 -0.45 13.11 15.56
N GLU A 75 -0.61 14.35 15.11
CA GLU A 75 -1.87 15.09 15.29
C GLU A 75 -2.94 14.65 14.28
N ASN A 76 -2.52 14.34 13.04
CA ASN A 76 -3.39 13.99 11.92
C ASN A 76 -3.27 12.51 11.50
N TRP A 77 -2.75 11.65 12.39
CA TRP A 77 -2.56 10.22 12.15
C TRP A 77 -3.82 9.52 11.61
N GLN A 78 -5.00 10.00 12.03
CA GLN A 78 -6.32 9.58 11.58
C GLN A 78 -6.52 9.62 10.06
N THR A 79 -5.92 10.60 9.39
CA THR A 79 -6.06 10.74 7.93
C THR A 79 -5.41 9.56 7.19
N TYR A 80 -4.42 8.93 7.81
CA TYR A 80 -3.71 7.77 7.28
C TYR A 80 -4.42 6.43 7.57
N LEU A 81 -5.41 6.39 8.46
CA LEU A 81 -6.19 5.17 8.71
C LEU A 81 -6.89 4.66 7.45
N LEU A 82 -7.39 5.55 6.59
CA LEU A 82 -8.03 5.15 5.34
C LEU A 82 -7.04 4.47 4.39
N MET A 83 -5.78 4.94 4.38
CA MET A 83 -4.70 4.29 3.64
C MET A 83 -4.37 2.91 4.21
N GLN A 84 -4.40 2.76 5.54
CA GLN A 84 -4.18 1.46 6.19
C GLN A 84 -5.32 0.46 5.91
N VAL A 85 -6.57 0.93 5.83
CA VAL A 85 -7.69 0.06 5.39
C VAL A 85 -7.47 -0.40 3.96
N PHE A 86 -7.01 0.48 3.08
CA PHE A 86 -6.68 0.13 1.70
C PHE A 86 -5.56 -0.92 1.63
N THR A 87 -4.51 -0.82 2.46
CA THR A 87 -3.43 -1.84 2.47
C THR A 87 -3.93 -3.20 2.91
N ILE A 88 -4.84 -3.27 3.89
CA ILE A 88 -5.49 -4.54 4.29
C ILE A 88 -6.34 -5.11 3.17
N ILE A 89 -7.17 -4.30 2.51
CA ILE A 89 -8.01 -4.80 1.42
C ILE A 89 -7.11 -5.39 0.31
N MET A 90 -6.02 -4.70 -0.02
CA MET A 90 -5.04 -5.19 -0.99
C MET A 90 -4.32 -6.45 -0.52
N SER A 91 -3.95 -6.56 0.77
CA SER A 91 -3.32 -7.77 1.30
C SER A 91 -4.28 -8.96 1.34
N ILE A 92 -5.58 -8.74 1.60
CA ILE A 92 -6.63 -9.76 1.48
C ILE A 92 -6.78 -10.20 0.02
N ILE A 93 -6.83 -9.27 -0.95
CA ILE A 93 -6.88 -9.61 -2.37
C ILE A 93 -5.68 -10.47 -2.77
N HIS A 94 -4.48 -10.10 -2.30
CA HIS A 94 -3.27 -10.87 -2.55
C HIS A 94 -3.33 -12.27 -1.92
N MET A 95 -3.88 -12.38 -0.72
CA MET A 95 -4.12 -13.65 -0.03
C MET A 95 -5.12 -14.54 -0.78
N VAL A 96 -6.22 -13.97 -1.29
CA VAL A 96 -7.19 -14.69 -2.12
C VAL A 96 -6.53 -15.17 -3.41
N LEU A 97 -5.67 -14.36 -4.02
CA LEU A 97 -4.93 -14.72 -5.22
C LEU A 97 -3.96 -15.91 -4.96
N TYR A 98 -3.36 -15.95 -3.77
CA TYR A 98 -2.59 -17.10 -3.30
C TYR A 98 -3.46 -18.36 -3.12
N LEU A 99 -4.61 -18.25 -2.46
CA LEU A 99 -5.54 -19.37 -2.29
C LEU A 99 -6.07 -19.90 -3.62
N ALA A 100 -6.20 -19.04 -4.63
CA ALA A 100 -6.56 -19.43 -6.00
C ALA A 100 -5.42 -20.11 -6.78
N GLY A 101 -4.26 -20.35 -6.17
CA GLY A 101 -3.12 -21.04 -6.78
C GLY A 101 -2.36 -20.24 -7.84
N ARG A 102 -2.60 -18.91 -7.93
CA ARG A 102 -1.92 -18.03 -8.90
C ARG A 102 -0.56 -17.52 -8.41
N VAL A 103 -0.30 -17.65 -7.11
CA VAL A 103 0.94 -17.23 -6.44
C VAL A 103 1.65 -18.46 -5.90
N THR A 104 2.92 -18.66 -6.25
CA THR A 104 3.65 -19.92 -6.06
C THR A 104 4.57 -19.95 -4.82
N GLY A 105 4.42 -19.02 -3.89
CA GLY A 105 5.21 -18.97 -2.65
C GLY A 105 4.33 -18.73 -1.41
N PRO A 106 4.30 -19.65 -0.42
CA PRO A 106 3.42 -19.51 0.74
C PRO A 106 3.84 -18.37 1.66
N VAL A 107 5.14 -18.10 1.81
CA VAL A 107 5.66 -17.22 2.87
C VAL A 107 5.25 -15.76 2.67
N ILE A 108 5.35 -15.26 1.43
CA ILE A 108 5.17 -13.82 1.14
C ILE A 108 3.71 -13.36 1.40
N PRO A 109 2.66 -14.04 0.89
CA PRO A 109 1.26 -13.64 1.16
C PRO A 109 0.90 -13.64 2.66
N TRP A 110 1.36 -14.64 3.41
CA TRP A 110 1.12 -14.71 4.85
C TRP A 110 1.81 -13.57 5.61
N VAL A 111 3.05 -13.24 5.26
CA VAL A 111 3.79 -12.12 5.87
C VAL A 111 3.11 -10.79 5.54
N THR A 112 2.75 -10.55 4.27
CA THR A 112 2.07 -9.32 3.87
C THR A 112 0.75 -9.14 4.59
N PHE A 113 -0.10 -10.18 4.64
CA PHE A 113 -1.35 -10.12 5.38
C PHE A 113 -1.15 -9.91 6.89
N GLY A 114 -0.19 -10.62 7.49
CA GLY A 114 0.12 -10.53 8.91
C GLY A 114 0.59 -9.14 9.32
N VAL A 115 1.54 -8.55 8.58
CA VAL A 115 2.08 -7.22 8.85
C VAL A 115 0.98 -6.16 8.73
N SER A 116 0.21 -6.13 7.65
CA SER A 116 -0.86 -5.13 7.49
C SER A 116 -1.92 -5.23 8.60
N THR A 117 -2.26 -6.46 9.01
CA THR A 117 -3.23 -6.72 10.08
C THR A 117 -2.71 -6.27 11.44
N VAL A 118 -1.44 -6.58 11.77
CA VAL A 118 -0.82 -6.14 13.03
C VAL A 118 -0.76 -4.62 13.10
N ILE A 119 -0.39 -3.95 12.02
CA ILE A 119 -0.31 -2.48 12.00
C ILE A 119 -1.70 -1.87 12.18
N PHE A 120 -2.69 -2.36 11.44
CA PHE A 120 -4.05 -1.84 11.55
C PHE A 120 -4.66 -2.06 12.93
N THR A 121 -4.52 -3.27 13.49
CA THR A 121 -5.01 -3.56 14.84
C THR A 121 -4.30 -2.70 15.87
N SER A 122 -2.99 -2.48 15.73
CA SER A 122 -2.24 -1.55 16.58
C SER A 122 -2.78 -0.12 16.46
N CYS A 123 -3.10 0.35 15.26
CA CYS A 123 -3.73 1.65 15.04
C CYS A 123 -5.12 1.76 15.67
N LEU A 124 -5.92 0.68 15.65
CA LEU A 124 -7.24 0.66 16.31
C LEU A 124 -7.12 0.69 17.83
N VAL A 125 -6.19 -0.10 18.40
CA VAL A 125 -5.95 -0.16 19.84
C VAL A 125 -5.43 1.18 20.37
N ILE A 126 -4.48 1.81 19.67
CA ILE A 126 -3.92 3.11 20.05
C ILE A 126 -4.94 4.24 19.79
N GLY A 127 -5.72 4.11 18.72
CA GLY A 127 -6.64 5.13 18.24
C GLY A 127 -7.99 5.22 18.98
N GLY A 128 -8.45 4.11 19.57
CA GLY A 128 -9.70 4.02 20.31
C GLY A 128 -10.89 4.69 19.61
N LYS A 129 -11.62 5.53 20.35
CA LYS A 129 -12.80 6.26 19.83
C LYS A 129 -12.46 7.22 18.68
N LYS A 130 -11.23 7.74 18.62
CA LYS A 130 -10.77 8.65 17.56
C LYS A 130 -10.62 7.92 16.22
N ALA A 131 -10.14 6.66 16.23
CA ALA A 131 -10.11 5.79 15.05
C ALA A 131 -11.52 5.44 14.58
N GLU A 132 -12.36 5.01 15.53
CA GLU A 132 -13.72 4.55 15.24
C GLU A 132 -14.57 5.66 14.61
N ASN A 133 -14.51 6.88 15.16
CA ASN A 133 -15.25 8.03 14.62
C ASN A 133 -14.78 8.42 13.21
N GLU A 134 -13.51 8.26 12.89
CA GLU A 134 -12.97 8.54 11.54
C GLU A 134 -13.40 7.50 10.52
N LEU A 135 -13.38 6.22 10.92
CA LEU A 135 -13.90 5.14 10.10
C LEU A 135 -15.40 5.33 9.86
N LYS A 136 -16.20 5.56 10.90
CA LYS A 136 -17.64 5.85 10.75
C LYS A 136 -17.90 7.05 9.85
N ARG A 137 -17.15 8.15 10.05
CA ARG A 137 -17.28 9.37 9.22
C ARG A 137 -16.97 9.14 7.75
N LYS A 138 -15.98 8.28 7.44
CA LYS A 138 -15.54 8.04 6.05
C LYS A 138 -16.31 6.92 5.35
N PHE A 139 -16.75 5.91 6.10
CA PHE A 139 -17.48 4.77 5.58
C PHE A 139 -19.01 4.90 5.72
N TYR A 140 -19.51 5.98 6.35
CA TYR A 140 -20.94 6.24 6.60
C TYR A 140 -21.65 5.02 7.24
N ILE A 141 -20.99 4.38 8.21
CA ILE A 141 -21.50 3.25 9.01
C ILE A 141 -22.02 3.75 10.35
#